data_AF-A0A0K0D2B4-F1
#
_entry.id   AF-A0A0K0D2B4-F1
#
_cell.length_a   1.000
_cell.length_b   1.000
_cell.length_c   1.000
_cell.angle_alpha   90.00
_cell.angle_beta   90.00
_cell.angle_gamma   90.00
#
_symmetry.space_group_name_H-M   'P 1'
#
loop_
_entity.id
_entity.type
_entity.pdbx_description
1 polymer ?
#
loop_
_entity_poly.entity_id
_entity_poly.type
_entity_poly.pdbx_seq_one_letter_code
_entity_poly.pdbx_strand_id
1 'polypeptide(L)'
;MGRKKKKIEKPWCWYCNREFDDEKVLIQHQKAKHFKCHICHKKLFSGPGLAIHCMQVHKETIDKIPGAVPGRDSSQMEIYGMQGIPPGTTRGGLSFFFVS
;
A
#
# COMPACT_ATOMS: atom_id res chain seq x y z
N MET A 1 32.01 -16.18 14.79
CA MET A 1 30.56 -16.14 14.54
C MET A 1 30.10 -14.70 14.35
N GLY A 2 30.09 -14.21 13.11
CA GLY A 2 29.69 -12.83 12.80
C GLY A 2 28.19 -12.63 13.00
N ARG A 3 27.81 -11.78 13.95
CA ARG A 3 26.43 -11.29 14.09
C ARG A 3 26.10 -10.48 12.83
N LYS A 4 25.47 -11.12 11.83
CA LYS A 4 24.84 -10.41 10.71
C LYS A 4 23.79 -9.48 11.32
N LYS A 5 24.14 -8.20 11.42
CA LYS A 5 23.25 -7.11 11.82
C LYS A 5 22.09 -7.15 10.81
N LYS A 6 20.92 -7.65 11.22
CA LYS A 6 19.70 -7.56 10.40
C LYS A 6 19.57 -6.09 10.04
N LYS A 7 19.75 -5.74 8.76
CA LYS A 7 19.42 -4.40 8.28
C LYS A 7 17.95 -4.23 8.65
N ILE A 8 17.67 -3.34 9.59
CA ILE A 8 16.32 -2.88 9.85
C ILE A 8 15.95 -2.12 8.59
N GLU A 9 15.25 -2.81 7.67
CA GLU A 9 14.83 -2.19 6.43
C GLU A 9 13.83 -1.09 6.77
N LYS A 10 14.06 0.11 6.23
CA LYS A 10 13.13 1.22 6.45
C LYS A 10 11.74 0.83 5.92
N PRO A 11 10.68 1.05 6.70
CA PRO A 11 9.33 0.76 6.25
C PRO A 11 9.00 1.57 5.01
N TRP A 12 8.29 0.96 4.06
CA TRP A 12 7.95 1.59 2.80
C TRP A 12 6.54 1.22 2.34
N CYS A 13 5.93 2.09 1.54
CA CYS A 13 4.57 1.92 1.09
C CYS A 13 4.50 1.10 -0.21
N TRP A 14 3.84 -0.06 -0.16
CA TRP A 14 3.65 -0.93 -1.31
C TRP A 14 2.99 -0.22 -2.50
N TYR A 15 2.00 0.63 -2.22
CA TYR A 15 1.19 1.33 -3.23
C TYR A 15 1.96 2.44 -3.95
N CYS A 16 2.84 3.19 -3.29
CA CYS A 16 3.50 4.35 -3.91
C CYS A 16 5.03 4.37 -3.83
N ASN A 17 5.64 3.27 -3.37
CA ASN A 17 7.09 3.11 -3.20
C ASN A 17 7.77 4.16 -2.29
N ARG A 18 7.01 4.95 -1.52
CA ARG A 18 7.58 5.93 -0.59
C ARG A 18 8.15 5.26 0.65
N GLU A 19 9.29 5.78 1.11
CA GLU A 19 9.97 5.32 2.32
C GLU A 19 9.56 6.19 3.52
N PHE A 20 9.58 5.57 4.69
CA PHE A 20 9.26 6.18 5.96
C PHE A 20 10.27 5.74 7.01
N ASP A 21 10.52 6.56 8.01
CA ASP A 21 11.41 6.20 9.13
C ASP A 21 10.69 5.29 10.14
N ASP A 22 9.37 5.41 10.26
CA ASP A 22 8.54 4.67 11.20
C ASP A 22 7.35 3.97 10.54
N GLU A 23 7.03 2.77 11.02
CA GLU A 23 5.86 2.02 10.55
C GLU A 23 4.56 2.77 10.86
N LYS A 24 4.50 3.49 11.99
CA LYS A 24 3.34 4.32 12.35
C LYS A 24 3.07 5.42 11.32
N VAL A 25 4.14 6.06 10.83
CA VAL A 25 4.05 7.11 9.81
C VAL A 25 3.64 6.51 8.47
N LEU A 26 4.17 5.34 8.12
CA LEU A 26 3.72 4.57 6.95
C LEU A 26 2.22 4.25 7.01
N ILE A 27 1.73 3.74 8.14
CA ILE A 27 0.31 3.41 8.32
C ILE A 27 -0.54 4.69 8.19
N GLN A 28 -0.13 5.79 8.82
CA GLN A 28 -0.83 7.07 8.72
C GLN A 28 -0.86 7.57 7.26
N HIS A 29 0.24 7.40 6.52
CA HIS A 29 0.32 7.72 5.11
C HIS A 29 -0.65 6.88 4.26
N GLN A 30 -0.70 5.56 4.46
CA GLN A 30 -1.63 4.66 3.77
C GLN A 30 -3.08 5.12 3.99
N LYS A 31 -3.46 5.41 5.23
CA LYS A 31 -4.81 5.91 5.58
C LYS A 31 -5.15 7.26 4.95
N ALA A 32 -4.18 8.17 4.89
CA ALA A 32 -4.40 9.52 4.39
C ALA A 32 -4.42 9.61 2.86
N LYS A 33 -3.64 8.76 2.18
CA LYS A 33 -3.43 8.84 0.73
C LYS A 33 -4.15 7.74 -0.07
N HIS A 34 -4.06 6.50 0.39
CA HIS A 34 -4.56 5.33 -0.36
C HIS A 34 -5.94 4.90 0.12
N PHE A 35 -6.18 4.91 1.43
CA PHE A 35 -7.44 4.47 2.03
C PHE A 35 -8.37 5.63 2.38
N LYS A 36 -8.37 6.69 1.57
CA LYS A 36 -9.27 7.83 1.72
C LYS A 36 -10.39 7.74 0.69
N CYS A 37 -11.63 7.69 1.15
CA CYS A 37 -12.79 7.76 0.26
C CYS A 37 -12.77 9.09 -0.51
N HIS A 38 -12.93 9.05 -1.83
CA HIS A 38 -12.98 10.27 -2.63
C HIS A 38 -14.32 11.00 -2.50
N ILE A 39 -15.38 10.31 -2.05
CA ILE A 39 -16.73 10.88 -1.93
C ILE A 39 -16.91 11.59 -0.59
N CYS A 40 -16.76 10.86 0.54
CA CYS A 40 -16.96 11.43 1.87
C CYS A 40 -15.68 11.76 2.63
N HIS A 41 -14.51 11.56 2.03
CA HIS A 41 -13.20 11.80 2.65
C HIS A 41 -12.91 11.01 3.94
N LYS A 42 -13.72 9.99 4.23
CA LYS A 42 -13.50 9.07 5.34
C LYS A 42 -12.21 8.27 5.11
N LYS A 43 -11.40 8.15 6.16
CA LYS A 43 -10.16 7.38 6.17
C LYS A 43 -10.43 5.98 6.71
N LEU A 44 -10.08 4.97 5.94
CA LEU A 44 -10.20 3.55 6.27
C LEU A 44 -8.80 2.99 6.56
N PHE A 45 -8.72 1.73 6.96
CA PHE A 45 -7.48 1.09 7.40
C PHE A 45 -6.88 0.11 6.37
N SER A 46 -7.70 -0.37 5.43
CA SER A 46 -7.32 -1.39 4.45
C SER A 46 -7.98 -1.13 3.10
N GLY A 47 -7.37 -1.63 2.03
CA GLY A 47 -7.92 -1.61 0.67
C GLY A 47 -9.34 -2.17 0.56
N PRO A 48 -9.61 -3.41 1.03
CA PRO A 48 -10.95 -3.99 0.90
C PRO A 48 -11.96 -3.25 1.78
N GLY A 49 -11.52 -2.71 2.92
CA GLY A 49 -12.36 -1.85 3.76
C GLY A 49 -12.80 -0.57 3.06
N LEU A 50 -11.93 0.03 2.23
CA LEU A 50 -12.30 1.16 1.38
C LEU A 50 -13.32 0.74 0.30
N ALA A 51 -13.11 -0.41 -0.35
CA ALA A 51 -13.99 -0.91 -1.39
C ALA A 51 -15.40 -1.21 -0.87
N ILE A 52 -15.49 -1.91 0.26
CA ILE A 52 -16.76 -2.19 0.94
C ILE A 52 -17.42 -0.88 1.37
N HIS A 53 -16.67 0.08 1.90
CA HIS A 53 -17.21 1.38 2.31
C HIS A 53 -17.85 2.13 1.13
N CYS A 54 -17.16 2.23 -0.01
CA CYS A 54 -17.73 2.87 -1.20
C CYS A 54 -18.99 2.11 -1.67
N MET A 55 -18.96 0.78 -1.67
CA MET A 55 -20.08 -0.04 -2.13
C MET A 55 -21.31 0.07 -1.22
N GLN A 56 -21.12 0.04 0.10
CA GLN A 56 -22.23 0.04 1.06
C GLN A 56 -22.79 1.44 1.32
N VAL A 57 -21.94 2.45 1.43
CA VAL A 57 -22.35 3.82 1.82
C VAL A 57 -22.69 4.66 0.60
N HIS A 58 -21.97 4.48 -0.49
CA HIS A 58 -22.10 5.31 -1.69
C HIS A 58 -22.66 4.55 -2.90
N LYS A 59 -22.88 3.23 -2.78
CA LYS A 59 -23.31 2.37 -3.89
C LYS A 59 -22.36 2.43 -5.09
N GLU A 60 -21.08 2.64 -4.82
CA GLU A 60 -20.03 2.75 -5.84
C GLU A 60 -18.97 1.65 -5.64
N THR A 61 -18.59 0.98 -6.71
CA THR A 61 -17.59 -0.09 -6.68
C THR A 61 -16.22 0.43 -7.08
N ILE A 62 -15.24 0.29 -6.19
CA ILE A 62 -13.84 0.58 -6.49
C ILE A 62 -13.03 -0.71 -6.58
N ASP A 63 -12.51 -0.98 -7.77
CA ASP A 63 -11.64 -2.14 -8.00
C ASP A 63 -10.16 -1.80 -7.74
N LYS A 64 -9.83 -0.50 -7.82
CA LYS A 64 -8.47 0.02 -7.80
C LYS A 64 -8.30 1.11 -6.75
N ILE A 65 -7.18 1.04 -6.02
CA ILE A 65 -6.79 2.02 -5.01
C ILE A 65 -6.21 3.27 -5.70
N PRO A 66 -6.76 4.47 -5.44
CA PRO A 66 -6.26 5.69 -6.06
C PRO A 66 -4.85 6.05 -5.58
N GLY A 67 -4.04 6.58 -6.50
CA GLY A 67 -2.67 7.01 -6.22
C GLY A 67 -1.66 5.88 -5.99
N ALA A 68 -2.02 4.64 -6.31
CA ALA A 68 -1.10 3.51 -6.34
C ALA A 68 -0.38 3.40 -7.70
N VAL A 69 0.79 2.75 -7.71
CA VAL A 69 1.55 2.43 -8.92
C VAL A 69 0.81 1.34 -9.71
N PRO A 70 0.90 1.36 -11.06
CA PRO A 70 0.26 0.35 -11.90
C PRO A 70 0.80 -1.03 -11.54
N GLY A 71 -0.11 -1.99 -11.34
CA GLY A 71 0.22 -3.35 -10.92
C GLY A 71 0.30 -3.55 -9.40
N ARG A 72 0.07 -2.49 -8.62
CA ARG A 72 -0.08 -2.54 -7.16
C ARG A 72 -1.29 -1.75 -6.67
N ASP A 73 -2.31 -1.67 -7.50
CA ASP A 73 -3.55 -0.93 -7.25
C ASP A 73 -4.71 -1.81 -6.77
N SER A 74 -4.53 -3.13 -6.65
CA SER A 74 -5.61 -4.05 -6.27
C SER A 74 -6.23 -3.72 -4.91
N SER A 75 -7.55 -3.51 -4.88
CA SER A 75 -8.30 -3.23 -3.64
C SER A 75 -8.50 -4.48 -2.77
N GLN A 76 -8.28 -5.68 -3.30
CA GLN A 76 -8.41 -6.94 -2.57
C GLN A 76 -7.23 -7.25 -1.64
N MET A 77 -6.11 -6.52 -1.79
CA MET A 77 -4.90 -6.77 -1.01
C MET A 77 -5.02 -6.21 0.41
N GLU A 78 -4.80 -7.06 1.40
CA GLU A 78 -4.81 -6.72 2.82
C GLU A 78 -3.41 -6.31 3.31
N ILE A 79 -2.97 -5.12 2.90
CA ILE A 79 -1.67 -4.57 3.29
C ILE A 79 -1.85 -3.56 4.42
N TYR A 80 -1.20 -3.81 5.55
CA TYR A 80 -1.19 -2.93 6.71
C TYR A 80 0.24 -2.66 7.16
N GLY A 81 0.72 -1.43 6.98
CA GLY A 81 2.14 -1.12 7.16
C GLY A 81 2.97 -1.97 6.19
N MET A 82 3.86 -2.81 6.73
CA MET A 82 4.61 -3.81 5.95
C MET A 82 4.00 -5.21 5.96
N GLN A 83 2.97 -5.45 6.77
CA GLN A 83 2.29 -6.74 6.84
C GLN A 83 1.40 -6.94 5.60
N GLY A 84 1.40 -8.16 5.06
CA GLY A 84 0.60 -8.53 3.88
C GLY A 84 1.26 -8.23 2.53
N ILE A 85 2.49 -7.68 2.50
CA ILE A 85 3.25 -7.50 1.26
C ILE A 85 3.70 -8.88 0.75
N PRO A 86 3.38 -9.26 -0.51
CA PRO A 86 3.74 -10.57 -1.02
C PRO A 86 5.26 -10.73 -1.16
N PRO A 87 5.82 -11.90 -0.80
CA PRO A 87 7.24 -12.17 -0.89
C PRO A 87 7.68 -12.12 -2.36
N GLY A 88 8.70 -11.31 -2.66
CA GLY A 88 9.13 -11.04 -4.04
C GLY A 88 8.76 -9.64 -4.53
N THR A 89 7.91 -8.89 -3.81
CA THR A 89 7.76 -7.47 -4.11
C THR A 89 9.02 -6.71 -3.67
N THR A 90 9.77 -6.20 -4.64
CA THR A 90 10.89 -5.31 -4.40
C THR A 90 10.45 -3.84 -4.43
N ARG A 91 11.13 -3.02 -3.63
CA ARG A 91 11.01 -1.55 -3.65
C ARG A 91 11.44 -1.08 -5.05
N GLY A 92 10.54 -0.49 -5.83
CA GLY A 92 10.85 0.02 -7.19
C GLY A 92 10.76 -0.98 -8.35
N GLY A 93 10.03 -2.09 -8.22
CA GLY A 93 9.87 -3.06 -9.30
C GLY A 93 8.99 -2.57 -10.46
N LEU A 94 9.58 -1.81 -11.40
CA LEU A 94 9.33 -1.81 -12.86
C LEU A 94 10.54 -1.15 -13.57
N SER A 95 11.73 -1.74 -13.45
CA SER A 95 12.87 -1.39 -14.32
C SER A 95 13.92 -2.50 -14.37
N PHE A 96 13.49 -3.76 -14.55
CA PHE A 96 14.41 -4.86 -14.90
C PHE A 96 13.73 -5.90 -15.81
N PHE A 97 12.87 -5.45 -16.72
CA PHE A 97 12.58 -6.22 -17.93
C PHE A 97 13.31 -5.56 -19.09
N PHE A 98 14.45 -6.17 -19.46
CA PHE A 98 15.04 -6.20 -20.80
C PHE A 98 15.02 -4.87 -21.59
N VAL A 99 16.11 -4.08 -21.46
CA VAL A 99 16.61 -3.37 -22.64
C VAL A 99 17.54 -4.33 -23.38
N SER A 100 17.27 -4.42 -24.68
CA SER A 100 17.83 -5.26 -25.75
C SER A 100 19.31 -5.61 -25.70
#